data_AF-A0A443RT33-F1
#
_entry.id   AF-A0A443RT33-F1
#
_cell.length_a   1.000
_cell.length_b   1.000
_cell.length_c   1.000
_cell.angle_alpha   90.00
_cell.angle_beta   90.00
_cell.angle_gamma   90.00
#
_symmetry.space_group_name_H-M   'P 1'
#
loop_
_entity.id
_entity.type
_entity.pdbx_description
1 polymer ?
#
loop_
_entity_poly.entity_id
_entity_poly.type
_entity_poly.pdbx_seq_one_letter_code
_entity_poly.pdbx_strand_id
1 'polypeptide(L)'
;MSESEPGITINVRAIGDLNSMKYIAPFPYPISSETHYFNKLVACLGKKGYREEKELYGAARDWRKGPNELSQHFVELKTLIETSYKKNNKKVILVGHSMGGIIGYIFLVRQSSEWKNKYIRSFVTIANPLGGGFKNMYGYLFDDDPPTNNYKIVRQAERTWTGYAYFTP
;
A
#
# COMPACT_ATOMS: atom_id res chain seq x y z
N MET A 1 18.05 -7.60 -5.07
CA MET A 1 17.15 -6.49 -4.67
C MET A 1 17.08 -5.55 -5.86
N SER A 2 15.96 -4.88 -6.07
CA SER A 2 15.85 -3.85 -7.11
C SER A 2 16.53 -2.58 -6.61
N GLU A 3 17.27 -1.89 -7.48
CA GLU A 3 17.98 -0.65 -7.16
C GLU A 3 17.52 0.47 -8.09
N SER A 4 17.62 1.71 -7.63
CA SER A 4 17.39 2.88 -8.49
C SER A 4 18.60 3.11 -9.37
N GLU A 5 18.41 3.77 -10.51
CA GLU A 5 19.53 4.20 -11.36
C GLU A 5 20.52 5.10 -10.59
N PRO A 6 21.82 5.07 -10.94
CA PRO A 6 22.83 5.91 -10.32
C PRO A 6 22.43 7.39 -10.31
N GLY A 7 22.47 8.02 -9.14
CA GLY A 7 22.08 9.42 -8.95
C GLY A 7 20.58 9.67 -8.75
N ILE A 8 19.73 8.64 -8.77
CA ILE A 8 18.28 8.77 -8.54
C ILE A 8 17.90 8.28 -7.13
N THR A 9 17.37 9.19 -6.33
CA THR A 9 16.77 8.88 -5.01
C THR A 9 15.25 8.93 -5.10
N ILE A 10 14.59 7.89 -4.63
CA ILE A 10 13.13 7.78 -4.63
C ILE A 10 12.64 7.76 -3.20
N ASN A 11 11.81 8.75 -2.86
CA ASN A 11 11.28 8.91 -1.52
C ASN A 11 9.78 8.62 -1.51
N VAL A 12 9.35 7.86 -0.51
CA VAL A 12 7.94 7.69 -0.18
C VAL A 12 7.61 8.70 0.90
N ARG A 13 6.40 9.23 0.89
CA ARG A 13 5.92 10.06 2.00
C ARG A 13 5.98 9.28 3.31
N ALA A 14 6.24 10.01 4.40
CA ALA A 14 6.37 9.43 5.72
C ALA A 14 5.12 8.61 6.10
N ILE A 15 5.35 7.49 6.79
CA ILE A 15 4.26 6.69 7.33
C ILE A 15 3.40 7.55 8.27
N GLY A 16 2.09 7.37 8.22
CA GLY A 16 1.11 8.22 8.90
C GLY A 16 0.43 9.21 7.95
N ASP A 17 1.12 9.75 6.93
CA ASP A 17 0.53 10.71 5.98
C ASP A 17 -0.54 10.04 5.11
N LEU A 18 -1.79 10.47 5.30
CA LEU A 18 -2.94 9.93 4.58
C LEU A 18 -3.10 10.55 3.20
N ASN A 19 -2.50 11.71 2.92
CA ASN A 19 -2.67 12.40 1.63
C ASN A 19 -2.16 11.57 0.46
N SER A 20 -1.01 10.89 0.64
CA SER A 20 -0.42 9.97 -0.35
C SER A 20 -1.31 8.78 -0.73
N MET A 21 -2.32 8.47 0.09
CA MET A 21 -3.25 7.36 -0.15
C MET A 21 -4.62 7.84 -0.62
N LYS A 22 -5.02 9.07 -0.28
CA LYS A 22 -6.31 9.64 -0.75
C LYS A 22 -6.32 9.82 -2.27
N TYR A 23 -5.19 10.25 -2.84
CA TYR A 23 -5.05 10.57 -4.26
C TYR A 23 -3.77 9.97 -4.85
N ILE A 24 -3.82 9.48 -6.09
CA ILE A 24 -2.67 8.86 -6.78
C ILE A 24 -1.78 9.86 -7.54
N ALA A 25 -2.18 11.14 -7.62
CA ALA A 25 -1.42 12.19 -8.28
C ALA A 25 -1.26 13.41 -7.36
N PRO A 26 -0.10 14.11 -7.41
CA PRO A 26 0.22 15.24 -6.52
C PRO A 26 -0.66 16.46 -6.77
N PHE A 27 -1.29 16.52 -7.94
CA PHE A 27 -2.33 17.48 -8.24
C PHE A 27 -3.69 16.78 -8.08
N PRO A 28 -4.32 16.88 -6.90
CA PRO A 28 -5.76 16.77 -6.83
C PRO A 28 -6.30 18.03 -7.51
N TYR A 29 -6.15 18.17 -8.84
CA TYR A 29 -7.04 19.06 -9.55
C TYR A 29 -8.42 18.48 -9.29
N PRO A 30 -9.34 19.20 -8.64
CA PRO A 30 -10.70 18.74 -8.36
C PRO A 30 -11.55 18.55 -9.63
N ILE A 31 -10.90 18.38 -10.79
CA ILE A 31 -11.47 18.31 -12.13
C ILE A 31 -11.75 16.85 -12.54
N SER A 32 -11.08 15.84 -11.95
CA SER A 32 -11.27 14.44 -12.37
C SER A 32 -11.27 13.43 -11.22
N SER A 33 -12.31 12.59 -11.20
CA SER A 33 -12.45 11.43 -10.30
C SER A 33 -11.38 10.36 -10.53
N GLU A 34 -10.62 10.41 -11.61
CA GLU A 34 -9.60 9.41 -11.96
C GLU A 34 -8.41 9.40 -10.98
N THR A 35 -8.22 10.47 -10.20
CA THR A 35 -7.14 10.54 -9.19
C THR A 35 -7.57 10.00 -7.82
N HIS A 36 -8.87 9.73 -7.63
CA HIS A 36 -9.43 9.28 -6.36
C HIS A 36 -9.04 7.84 -6.06
N TYR A 37 -8.48 7.61 -4.88
CA TYR A 37 -8.19 6.26 -4.40
C TYR A 37 -8.87 5.98 -3.06
N PHE A 38 -8.26 6.33 -1.92
CA PHE A 38 -8.90 6.17 -0.61
C PHE A 38 -9.77 7.36 -0.18
N ASN A 39 -9.84 8.45 -0.95
CA ASN A 39 -10.52 9.68 -0.52
C ASN A 39 -11.99 9.47 -0.09
N LYS A 40 -12.78 8.66 -0.82
CA LYS A 40 -14.18 8.37 -0.48
C LYS A 40 -14.30 7.59 0.83
N LEU A 41 -13.41 6.64 1.07
CA LEU A 41 -13.37 5.89 2.33
C LEU A 41 -13.03 6.82 3.51
N VAL A 42 -11.99 7.65 3.35
CA VAL A 42 -11.59 8.61 4.37
C VAL A 42 -12.70 9.61 4.66
N ALA A 43 -13.37 10.15 3.64
CA ALA A 43 -14.50 11.06 3.82
C ALA A 43 -15.68 10.40 4.55
N CYS A 44 -15.98 9.13 4.24
CA CYS A 44 -17.02 8.36 4.93
C CYS A 44 -16.69 8.15 6.42
N LEU A 45 -15.43 7.82 6.74
CA LEU A 45 -14.97 7.67 8.12
C LEU A 45 -14.95 9.02 8.86
N GLY A 46 -14.59 10.10 8.17
CA GLY A 46 -14.67 11.47 8.68
C GLY A 46 -16.08 11.86 9.11
N LYS A 47 -17.10 11.54 8.31
CA LYS A 47 -18.52 11.72 8.67
C LYS A 47 -18.95 10.91 9.91
N LYS A 48 -18.21 9.84 10.24
CA LYS A 48 -18.42 9.03 11.45
C LYS A 48 -17.55 9.48 12.64
N GLY A 49 -16.83 10.60 12.52
CA GLY A 49 -16.06 11.22 13.59
C GLY A 49 -14.58 10.84 13.65
N TYR A 50 -14.07 10.05 12.70
CA TYR A 50 -12.64 9.72 12.63
C TYR A 50 -11.83 10.90 12.08
N ARG A 51 -10.64 11.16 12.64
CA ARG A 51 -9.79 12.29 12.23
C ARG A 51 -8.43 11.81 11.71
N GLU A 52 -7.94 12.49 10.68
CA GLU A 52 -6.57 12.31 10.17
C GLU A 52 -5.56 12.64 11.28
N GLU A 53 -4.40 11.96 11.27
CA GLU A 53 -3.31 12.13 12.25
C GLU A 53 -3.67 11.76 13.71
N LYS A 54 -4.90 11.29 13.94
CA LYS A 54 -5.39 10.86 15.25
C LYS A 54 -5.91 9.43 15.24
N GLU A 55 -6.91 9.12 14.41
CA GLU A 55 -7.44 7.77 14.27
C GLU A 55 -7.24 7.19 12.87
N LEU A 56 -7.01 8.05 11.87
CA LEU A 56 -6.75 7.65 10.49
C LEU A 56 -5.31 7.97 10.09
N TYR A 57 -4.63 6.96 9.58
CA TYR A 57 -3.23 7.03 9.20
C TYR A 57 -3.03 6.33 7.85
N GLY A 58 -2.18 6.90 7.01
CA GLY A 58 -1.72 6.25 5.79
C GLY A 58 -0.49 5.38 6.05
N ALA A 59 -0.40 4.22 5.41
CA ALA A 59 0.79 3.37 5.40
C ALA A 59 1.31 3.20 3.97
N ALA A 60 1.66 4.32 3.33
CA ALA A 60 2.24 4.32 2.00
C ALA A 60 3.61 3.62 2.00
N ARG A 61 3.96 3.06 0.85
CA ARG A 61 5.23 2.38 0.61
C ARG A 61 5.63 2.55 -0.85
N ASP A 62 6.86 2.19 -1.16
CA ASP A 62 7.28 1.98 -2.53
C ASP A 62 6.63 0.69 -3.04
N TRP A 63 5.54 0.85 -3.80
CA TRP A 63 4.74 -0.25 -4.29
C TRP A 63 5.44 -1.06 -5.39
N ARG A 64 6.56 -0.55 -5.93
CA ARG A 64 7.39 -1.29 -6.90
C ARG A 64 8.20 -2.40 -6.25
N LYS A 65 8.39 -2.34 -4.92
CA LYS A 65 9.22 -3.25 -4.13
C LYS A 65 8.40 -4.43 -3.61
N GLY A 66 9.00 -5.62 -3.68
CA GLY A 66 8.47 -6.84 -3.07
C GLY A 66 8.65 -6.89 -1.53
N PRO A 67 8.01 -7.84 -0.83
CA PRO A 67 8.05 -7.92 0.65
C PRO A 67 9.44 -8.12 1.26
N ASN A 68 10.37 -8.69 0.50
CA ASN A 68 11.77 -8.87 0.90
C ASN A 68 12.56 -7.54 0.98
N GLU A 69 12.07 -6.49 0.33
CA GLU A 69 12.71 -5.16 0.27
C GLU A 69 12.00 -4.13 1.17
N LEU A 70 10.97 -4.54 1.91
CA LEU A 70 10.11 -3.67 2.72
C LEU A 70 10.37 -3.80 4.23
N SER A 71 11.57 -4.22 4.64
CA SER A 71 11.92 -4.40 6.05
C SER A 71 11.70 -3.12 6.87
N GLN A 72 12.20 -1.99 6.39
CA GLN A 72 12.04 -0.69 7.02
C GLN A 72 10.57 -0.28 7.15
N HIS A 73 9.79 -0.46 6.08
CA HIS A 73 8.35 -0.20 6.08
C HIS A 73 7.61 -1.05 7.13
N PHE A 74 8.00 -2.30 7.33
CA PHE A 74 7.38 -3.14 8.37
C PHE A 74 7.71 -2.69 9.79
N VAL A 75 8.93 -2.19 10.03
CA VAL A 75 9.32 -1.58 11.32
C VAL A 75 8.51 -0.32 11.59
N GLU A 76 8.40 0.55 10.59
CA GLU A 76 7.61 1.78 10.65
C GLU A 76 6.13 1.50 10.87
N LEU A 77 5.55 0.51 10.16
CA LEU A 77 4.16 0.10 10.32
C LEU A 77 3.88 -0.42 11.73
N LYS A 78 4.78 -1.26 12.27
CA LYS A 78 4.68 -1.74 13.65
C LYS A 78 4.69 -0.58 14.65
N THR A 79 5.63 0.35 14.47
CA THR A 79 5.77 1.53 15.33
C THR A 79 4.52 2.42 15.28
N LEU A 80 3.95 2.63 14.09
CA LEU A 80 2.73 3.40 13.90
C LEU A 80 1.54 2.75 14.61
N ILE A 81 1.39 1.43 14.50
CA ILE A 81 0.31 0.67 15.17
C ILE A 81 0.43 0.79 16.69
N GLU A 82 1.63 0.58 17.25
CA GLU A 82 1.86 0.67 18.70
C GLU A 82 1.64 2.10 19.22
N THR A 83 2.08 3.11 18.48
CA THR A 83 1.90 4.52 18.84
C THR A 83 0.43 4.92 18.78
N SER A 84 -0.29 4.51 17.73
CA SER A 84 -1.73 4.74 17.60
C SER A 84 -2.53 4.07 18.72
N TYR A 85 -2.15 2.84 19.09
CA TYR A 85 -2.75 2.15 20.23
C TYR A 85 -2.53 2.91 21.54
N LYS A 86 -1.30 3.34 21.82
CA LYS A 86 -0.97 4.12 23.03
C LYS A 86 -1.74 5.44 23.08
N LYS A 87 -1.85 6.15 21.95
CA LYS A 87 -2.55 7.44 21.85
C LYS A 87 -4.06 7.33 22.04
N ASN A 88 -4.68 6.26 21.51
CA ASN A 88 -6.13 6.14 21.45
C ASN A 88 -6.72 5.10 22.41
N ASN A 89 -5.86 4.34 23.11
CA ASN A 89 -6.20 3.19 23.95
C ASN A 89 -7.16 2.20 23.26
N LYS A 90 -6.96 2.00 21.95
CA LYS A 90 -7.83 1.16 21.10
C LYS A 90 -6.97 0.35 20.13
N LYS A 91 -7.36 -0.91 19.96
CA LYS A 91 -6.80 -1.81 18.94
C LYS A 91 -7.03 -1.26 17.54
N VAL A 92 -6.03 -1.42 16.68
CA VAL A 92 -6.01 -0.91 15.30
C VAL A 92 -6.76 -1.86 14.36
N ILE A 93 -7.52 -1.28 13.43
CA ILE A 93 -8.06 -2.00 12.29
C ILE A 93 -7.15 -1.73 11.10
N LEU A 94 -6.56 -2.78 10.53
CA LEU A 94 -5.79 -2.66 9.30
C LEU A 94 -6.71 -2.83 8.09
N VAL A 95 -6.54 -1.97 7.09
CA VAL A 95 -7.28 -2.04 5.82
C VAL A 95 -6.28 -2.09 4.68
N GLY A 96 -6.31 -3.17 3.91
CA GLY A 96 -5.45 -3.37 2.74
C GLY A 96 -6.26 -3.55 1.47
N HIS A 97 -6.02 -2.72 0.45
CA HIS A 97 -6.60 -2.88 -0.89
C HIS A 97 -5.60 -3.51 -1.84
N SER A 98 -6.06 -4.47 -2.67
CA SER A 98 -5.25 -5.15 -3.68
C SER A 98 -3.93 -5.65 -3.05
N MET A 99 -2.79 -5.35 -3.66
CA MET A 99 -1.46 -5.68 -3.16
C MET A 99 -1.21 -5.27 -1.70
N GLY A 100 -1.85 -4.20 -1.21
CA GLY A 100 -1.76 -3.77 0.19
C GLY A 100 -2.30 -4.81 1.19
N GLY A 101 -3.28 -5.62 0.79
CA GLY A 101 -3.78 -6.73 1.61
C GLY A 101 -2.74 -7.85 1.77
N ILE A 102 -1.99 -8.18 0.73
CA ILE A 102 -0.95 -9.21 0.82
C ILE A 102 0.21 -8.72 1.70
N ILE A 103 0.62 -7.46 1.52
CA ILE A 103 1.66 -6.85 2.39
C ILE A 103 1.22 -6.81 3.85
N GLY A 104 -0.04 -6.42 4.11
CA GLY A 104 -0.60 -6.46 5.47
C GLY A 104 -0.66 -7.88 6.04
N TYR A 105 -1.01 -8.87 5.23
CA TYR A 105 -1.00 -10.28 5.62
C TYR A 105 0.41 -10.75 5.99
N ILE A 106 1.40 -10.52 5.14
CA ILE A 106 2.81 -10.89 5.39
C ILE A 106 3.32 -10.23 6.66
N PHE A 107 3.01 -8.95 6.87
CA PHE A 107 3.34 -8.23 8.10
C PHE A 107 2.78 -8.94 9.34
N LEU A 108 1.49 -9.31 9.33
CA LEU A 108 0.81 -9.96 10.44
C LEU A 108 1.28 -11.40 10.70
N VAL A 109 1.63 -12.15 9.65
CA VAL A 109 2.22 -13.50 9.79
C VAL A 109 3.56 -13.43 10.51
N ARG A 110 4.34 -12.36 10.30
CA ARG A 110 5.64 -12.15 10.96
C ARG A 110 5.53 -11.63 12.40
N GLN A 111 4.34 -11.31 12.90
CA GLN A 111 4.14 -10.88 14.30
C GLN A 111 3.69 -12.04 15.18
N SER A 112 4.09 -12.01 16.45
CA SER A 112 3.64 -12.99 17.46
C SER A 112 2.13 -12.89 17.71
N SER A 113 1.55 -13.98 18.19
CA SER A 113 0.12 -14.03 18.54
C SER A 113 -0.22 -13.05 19.66
N GLU A 114 0.66 -12.89 20.64
CA GLU A 114 0.52 -11.96 21.77
C GLU A 114 0.49 -10.51 21.27
N TRP A 115 1.38 -10.16 20.34
CA TRP A 115 1.42 -8.84 19.73
C TRP A 115 0.12 -8.53 18.97
N LYS A 116 -0.33 -9.48 18.14
CA LYS A 116 -1.60 -9.33 17.38
C LYS A 116 -2.80 -9.19 18.32
N ASN A 117 -2.89 -10.05 19.33
CA ASN A 117 -3.97 -10.01 20.32
C ASN A 117 -3.99 -8.69 21.10
N LYS A 118 -2.83 -8.07 21.35
CA LYS A 118 -2.74 -6.78 22.02
C LYS A 118 -3.13 -5.61 21.12
N TYR A 119 -2.61 -5.55 19.90
CA TYR A 119 -2.67 -4.33 19.09
C TYR A 119 -3.67 -4.35 17.94
N ILE A 120 -4.07 -5.51 17.42
CA ILE A 120 -4.90 -5.63 16.22
C ILE A 120 -6.32 -6.03 16.60
N ARG A 121 -7.30 -5.26 16.11
CA ARG A 121 -8.72 -5.55 16.28
C ARG A 121 -9.22 -6.46 15.17
N SER A 122 -8.89 -6.09 13.94
CA SER A 122 -9.31 -6.79 12.74
C SER A 122 -8.42 -6.41 11.57
N PHE A 123 -8.40 -7.28 10.56
CA PHE A 123 -7.76 -7.02 9.29
C PHE A 123 -8.79 -7.15 8.17
N VAL A 124 -9.00 -6.06 7.44
CA VAL A 124 -9.96 -5.98 6.34
C VAL A 124 -9.19 -5.90 5.04
N THR A 125 -9.44 -6.86 4.14
CA THR A 125 -8.86 -6.89 2.81
C THR A 125 -9.92 -6.58 1.77
N ILE A 126 -9.56 -5.76 0.77
CA ILE A 126 -10.46 -5.35 -0.31
C ILE A 126 -9.80 -5.74 -1.63
N ALA A 127 -10.47 -6.56 -2.44
CA ALA A 127 -9.99 -7.01 -3.75
C ALA A 127 -8.56 -7.62 -3.70
N ASN A 128 -8.28 -8.46 -2.70
CA ASN A 128 -6.94 -8.95 -2.41
C ASN A 128 -6.58 -10.23 -3.22
N PRO A 129 -5.55 -10.20 -4.10
CA PRO A 129 -5.22 -11.34 -4.95
C PRO A 129 -4.30 -12.35 -4.23
N LEU A 130 -4.81 -13.07 -3.21
CA LEU A 130 -4.02 -13.94 -2.33
C LEU A 130 -3.15 -14.98 -3.06
N GLY A 131 -3.60 -15.48 -4.20
CA GLY A 131 -2.87 -16.45 -5.05
C GLY A 131 -2.23 -15.83 -6.28
N GLY A 132 -1.97 -14.52 -6.27
CA GLY A 132 -1.54 -13.78 -7.45
C GLY A 132 -2.69 -13.49 -8.42
N GLY A 133 -2.38 -12.76 -9.49
CA GLY A 133 -3.33 -12.38 -10.52
C GLY A 133 -2.89 -12.86 -11.89
N PHE A 134 -3.70 -13.66 -12.58
CA PHE A 134 -3.41 -14.10 -13.95
C PHE A 134 -3.19 -12.91 -14.88
N LYS A 135 -3.94 -11.81 -14.70
CA LYS A 135 -3.71 -10.55 -15.44
C LYS A 135 -2.30 -9.98 -15.23
N ASN A 136 -1.72 -10.12 -14.05
CA ASN A 136 -0.34 -9.65 -13.80
C ASN A 136 0.66 -10.51 -14.54
N MET A 137 0.47 -11.84 -14.58
CA MET A 137 1.33 -12.73 -15.35
C MET A 137 1.16 -12.53 -16.86
N TYR A 138 -0.09 -12.43 -17.33
CA TYR A 138 -0.39 -12.15 -18.73
C TYR A 138 0.19 -10.80 -19.14
N GLY A 139 -0.04 -9.77 -18.32
CA GLY A 139 0.57 -8.46 -18.46
C GLY A 139 2.09 -8.49 -18.36
N TYR A 140 2.72 -9.41 -17.61
CA TYR A 140 4.19 -9.60 -17.55
C TYR A 140 4.80 -10.24 -18.81
N LEU A 141 4.01 -11.09 -19.49
CA LEU A 141 4.43 -11.86 -20.67
C LEU A 141 4.04 -11.17 -21.99
N PHE A 142 2.85 -10.59 -22.06
CA PHE A 142 2.22 -10.04 -23.26
C PHE A 142 1.87 -8.55 -23.10
N ASP A 143 1.62 -7.86 -24.21
CA ASP A 143 1.34 -6.41 -24.24
C ASP A 143 -0.19 -6.16 -24.19
N ASP A 144 -0.79 -6.33 -23.01
CA ASP A 144 -2.25 -6.18 -22.79
C ASP A 144 -2.58 -5.22 -21.64
N ASP A 145 -1.69 -4.25 -21.38
CA ASP A 145 -2.02 -3.12 -20.53
C ASP A 145 -2.09 -1.84 -21.39
N PRO A 146 -3.21 -1.09 -21.42
CA PRO A 146 -3.34 0.11 -22.24
C PRO A 146 -2.16 1.12 -22.15
N PRO A 147 -1.51 1.33 -20.98
CA PRO A 147 -0.29 2.13 -20.89
C PRO A 147 0.91 1.53 -21.64
N THR A 148 1.10 0.21 -21.59
CA THR A 148 2.24 -0.47 -22.26
C THR A 148 2.08 -0.49 -23.78
N ASN A 149 0.83 -0.57 -24.27
CA ASN A 149 0.52 -0.46 -25.69
C ASN A 149 0.84 0.93 -26.26
N ASN A 150 0.65 1.98 -25.47
CA ASN A 150 0.95 3.34 -25.87
C ASN A 150 2.43 3.73 -25.61
N TYR A 151 3.06 3.13 -24.59
CA TYR A 151 4.40 3.51 -24.14
C TYR A 151 5.26 2.28 -23.82
N LYS A 152 6.09 1.87 -24.78
CA LYS A 152 7.01 0.72 -24.63
C LYS A 152 7.98 0.84 -23.44
N ILE A 153 8.26 2.05 -22.97
CA ILE A 153 9.10 2.29 -21.79
C ILE A 153 8.43 1.83 -20.49
N VAL A 154 7.10 1.95 -20.39
CA VAL A 154 6.33 1.51 -19.21
C VAL A 154 6.54 0.02 -18.98
N ARG A 155 6.58 -0.74 -20.08
CA ARG A 155 6.85 -2.17 -20.05
C ARG A 155 8.21 -2.53 -19.46
N GLN A 156 9.25 -1.84 -19.91
CA GLN A 156 10.60 -2.04 -19.40
C GLN A 156 10.63 -1.72 -17.90
N ALA A 157 9.97 -0.66 -17.47
CA ALA A 157 9.87 -0.30 -16.06
C ALA A 157 9.12 -1.36 -15.23
N GLU A 158 7.95 -1.83 -15.67
CA GLU A 158 7.16 -2.85 -14.97
C GLU A 158 7.96 -4.13 -14.65
N ARG A 159 8.79 -4.56 -15.60
CA ARG A 159 9.62 -5.76 -15.43
C ARG A 159 10.76 -5.57 -14.42
N THR A 160 11.08 -4.33 -14.05
CA THR A 160 12.03 -4.05 -12.95
C THR A 160 11.37 -4.07 -11.57
N TRP A 161 10.04 -4.01 -11.50
CA TRP A 161 9.31 -3.92 -10.24
C TRP A 161 9.14 -5.30 -9.62
N THR A 162 9.97 -5.61 -8.62
CA THR A 162 9.90 -6.88 -7.89
C THR A 162 8.55 -7.10 -7.22
N GLY A 163 7.86 -6.02 -6.85
CA GLY A 163 6.48 -6.06 -6.40
C GLY A 163 5.58 -6.70 -7.45
N TYR A 164 5.61 -6.23 -8.69
CA TYR A 164 4.77 -6.76 -9.77
C TYR A 164 5.00 -8.26 -10.01
N ALA A 165 6.27 -8.67 -10.09
CA ALA A 165 6.64 -10.08 -10.25
C ALA A 165 6.22 -10.96 -9.07
N TYR A 166 6.24 -10.44 -7.83
CA TYR A 166 5.85 -11.21 -6.65
C TYR A 166 4.37 -11.61 -6.64
N PHE A 167 3.50 -10.92 -7.39
CA PHE A 167 2.06 -11.16 -7.42
C PHE A 167 1.56 -11.80 -8.72
N THR A 168 2.46 -12.41 -9.48
CA THR A 168 2.06 -13.41 -10.49
C THR A 168 1.67 -14.72 -9.79
N PRO A 169 0.75 -15.52 -10.35
CA PRO A 169 0.36 -16.82 -9.80
C PRO A 169 1.51 -17.83 -9.73
#